data_AF-A6Q9Y8-F1
#
_entry.id   AF-A6Q9Y8-F1
#
_cell.length_a   1.000
_cell.length_b   1.000
_cell.length_c   1.000
_cell.angle_alpha   90.00
_cell.angle_beta   90.00
_cell.angle_gamma   90.00
#
_symmetry.space_group_name_H-M   'P 1'
#
loop_
_entity.id
_entity.type
_entity.pdbx_description
1 polymer ?
#
loop_
_entity_poly.entity_id
_entity_poly.type
_entity_poly.pdbx_seq_one_letter_code
_entity_poly.pdbx_strand_id
1 'polypeptide(L)' 'MTNSYPHELSLGDVYFSPILPVIFFAFLGAVVTVLILNKLKLSRFFYAPPYVFIAVMALYMVLIDAFWIKF' A
#
# COMPACT_ATOMS: atom_id res chain seq x y z
N MET A 1 21.15 20.53 4.17
CA MET A 1 19.92 20.96 3.47
C MET A 1 19.22 19.69 3.02
N THR A 2 18.37 19.10 3.87
CA THR A 2 17.58 17.92 3.51
C THR A 2 16.44 18.42 2.64
N ASN A 3 16.49 18.06 1.37
CA ASN A 3 15.48 18.47 0.41
C ASN A 3 14.15 17.78 0.76
N SER A 4 13.17 18.56 1.26
CA SER A 4 11.85 18.10 1.70
C SER A 4 10.79 18.22 0.60
N TYR A 5 11.17 18.33 -0.68
CA TYR A 5 10.20 18.23 -1.76
C TYR A 5 9.69 16.78 -1.88
N PRO A 6 8.37 16.57 -2.03
CA PRO A 6 7.80 15.24 -2.19
C PRO A 6 8.51 14.62 -3.39
N HIS A 7 9.13 13.46 -3.19
CA HIS A 7 10.00 12.84 -4.19
C HIS A 7 9.27 12.82 -5.53
N GLU A 8 9.66 13.72 -6.42
CA GLU A 8 9.19 13.75 -7.78
C GLU A 8 9.74 12.49 -8.41
N LEU A 9 8.97 11.41 -8.37
CA LEU A 9 9.35 10.16 -9.02
C LEU A 9 9.36 10.46 -10.51
N SER A 10 10.54 10.82 -11.03
CA SER A 10 10.76 11.04 -12.44
C SER A 10 11.42 9.79 -13.03
N LEU A 11 10.78 9.17 -14.01
CA LEU A 11 11.41 8.13 -14.82
C LEU A 11 11.56 8.66 -16.24
N GLY A 12 12.80 8.95 -16.67
CA GLY A 12 13.07 9.46 -18.01
C GLY A 12 12.26 10.71 -18.36
N ASP A 13 12.31 11.73 -17.50
CA ASP A 13 11.57 13.01 -17.60
C ASP A 13 10.03 12.93 -17.48
N VAL A 14 9.47 11.75 -17.20
CA VAL A 14 8.04 11.60 -16.87
C VAL A 14 7.84 11.69 -15.36
N TYR A 15 7.13 12.72 -14.91
CA TYR A 15 6.79 12.94 -13.50
C TYR A 15 5.59 12.09 -13.07
N PHE A 16 5.78 11.26 -12.05
CA PHE A 16 4.72 10.46 -11.46
C PHE A 16 4.24 11.07 -10.14
N SER A 17 2.92 10.99 -9.91
CA SER A 17 2.37 11.33 -8.60
C SER A 17 2.91 10.37 -7.55
N PRO A 18 3.39 10.85 -6.38
CA PRO A 18 3.89 9.99 -5.32
C PRO A 18 2.82 9.02 -4.79
N ILE A 19 1.53 9.30 -5.02
CA ILE A 19 0.43 8.43 -4.56
C ILE A 19 0.27 7.16 -5.40
N LEU A 20 0.71 7.23 -6.66
CA LEU A 20 0.60 6.12 -7.61
C LEU A 20 1.36 4.88 -7.12
N PRO A 21 2.68 4.97 -6.79
CA PRO A 21 3.39 3.83 -6.23
C PRO A 21 2.86 3.42 -4.87
N VAL A 22 2.43 4.36 -4.00
CA VAL A 22 1.85 4.00 -2.69
C VAL A 22 0.62 3.11 -2.84
N ILE A 23 -0.34 3.51 -3.68
CA ILE A 23 -1.55 2.73 -3.94
C ILE A 23 -1.17 1.37 -4.54
N PHE A 24 -0.26 1.36 -5.51
CA PHE A 24 0.15 0.15 -6.22
C PHE A 24 0.78 -0.89 -5.28
N PHE A 25 1.77 -0.47 -4.48
CA PHE A 25 2.44 -1.37 -3.53
C PHE A 25 1.52 -1.78 -2.37
N ALA A 26 0.67 -0.87 -1.88
CA ALA A 26 -0.33 -1.20 -0.86
C ALA A 26 -1.34 -2.23 -1.37
N PHE A 27 -1.80 -2.10 -2.62
CA PHE A 27 -2.70 -3.05 -3.25
C PHE A 27 -2.04 -4.44 -3.39
N LEU A 28 -0.82 -4.51 -3.92
CA LEU A 28 -0.09 -5.76 -4.05
C LEU A 28 0.14 -6.44 -2.69
N GLY A 29 0.55 -5.66 -1.67
CA GLY A 29 0.69 -6.15 -0.31
C GLY A 29 -0.62 -6.69 0.25
N ALA A 30 -1.73 -5.99 0.05
CA ALA A 30 -3.05 -6.42 0.51
C ALA A 30 -3.51 -7.72 -0.18
N VAL A 31 -3.28 -7.85 -1.49
CA VAL A 31 -3.56 -9.10 -2.22
C VAL A 31 -2.79 -10.26 -1.64
N VAL A 32 -1.47 -10.11 -1.44
CA VAL A 32 -0.62 -11.17 -0.86
C VAL A 32 -1.11 -11.55 0.54
N THR A 33 -1.44 -10.57 1.38
CA THR A 33 -1.92 -10.82 2.75
C THR A 33 -3.25 -11.55 2.75
N VAL A 34 -4.20 -11.15 1.91
CA VAL A 34 -5.49 -11.85 1.81
C VAL A 34 -5.33 -13.27 1.26
N LEU A 35 -4.41 -13.49 0.31
CA LEU A 35 -4.08 -14.85 -0.16
C LEU A 35 -3.52 -15.71 0.97
N ILE A 36 -2.65 -15.16 1.82
CA ILE A 36 -2.12 -15.84 3.00
C ILE A 36 -3.24 -16.16 3.99
N LEU A 37 -4.12 -15.18 4.30
CA LEU A 37 -5.26 -15.40 5.20
C LEU A 37 -6.21 -16.49 4.69
N ASN A 38 -6.46 -16.52 3.38
CA ASN A 38 -7.24 -17.57 2.73
C ASN A 38 -6.55 -18.93 2.86
N LYS A 39 -5.24 -19.01 2.58
CA LYS A 39 -4.46 -20.25 2.68
C LYS A 39 -4.43 -20.81 4.10
N LEU A 40 -4.34 -19.94 5.09
CA LEU A 40 -4.38 -20.29 6.52
C LEU A 40 -5.79 -20.53 7.05
N LYS A 41 -6.82 -20.43 6.20
CA LYS A 41 -8.24 -20.51 6.57
C LYS A 41 -8.65 -19.51 7.67
N LEU A 42 -7.87 -18.44 7.86
CA LEU A 42 -8.19 -17.36 8.80
C LEU A 42 -9.36 -16.52 8.29
N SER A 43 -9.61 -16.53 6.99
CA SER A 43 -10.73 -15.81 6.37
C SER A 43 -12.10 -16.19 6.94
N ARG A 44 -12.23 -17.38 7.56
CA ARG A 44 -13.47 -17.82 8.22
C ARG A 44 -13.84 -17.03 9.47
N PHE A 45 -12.88 -16.32 10.07
CA PHE A 45 -13.10 -15.54 11.29
C PHE A 45 -13.58 -14.11 10.98
N PHE A 46 -13.53 -13.69 9.71
CA PHE A 46 -13.98 -12.37 9.31
C PHE A 46 -15.39 -12.43 8.75
N TYR A 47 -16.26 -11.56 9.27
CA TYR A 47 -17.65 -11.44 8.82
C TYR A 47 -17.75 -11.04 7.33
N ALA A 48 -16.90 -10.12 6.89
CA ALA A 48 -16.91 -9.57 5.53
C ALA A 48 -15.48 -9.43 4.99
N PRO A 49 -15.02 -10.38 4.14
CA PRO A 49 -13.69 -10.35 3.51
C PRO A 49 -13.34 -9.05 2.78
N PRO A 50 -14.27 -8.35 2.09
CA PRO A 50 -13.96 -7.08 1.43
C PRO A 50 -13.49 -5.99 2.39
N TYR A 51 -14.04 -5.90 3.61
CA TYR A 51 -13.61 -4.89 4.58
C TYR A 51 -12.21 -5.16 5.10
N VAL A 52 -11.84 -6.43 5.26
CA VAL A 52 -10.47 -6.81 5.66
C VAL A 52 -9.48 -6.39 4.58
N PHE A 53 -9.81 -6.60 3.31
CA PHE A 53 -8.96 -6.16 2.21
C PHE A 53 -8.72 -4.65 2.24
N ILE A 54 -9.79 -3.85 2.37
CA ILE A 54 -9.68 -2.39 2.43
C ILE A 54 -8.89 -1.95 3.68
N ALA A 55 -9.12 -2.57 4.84
CA ALA A 55 -8.39 -2.25 6.06
C ALA A 55 -6.88 -2.56 5.95
N VAL A 56 -6.53 -3.72 5.38
CA VAL A 56 -5.12 -4.09 5.14
C VAL A 56 -4.47 -3.17 4.12
N MET A 57 -5.19 -2.81 3.04
CA MET A 57 -4.70 -1.86 2.04
C MET A 57 -4.43 -0.48 2.65
N ALA A 58 -5.38 0.06 3.43
CA ALA A 58 -5.21 1.33 4.13
C ALA A 58 -4.04 1.29 5.12
N LEU A 59 -3.88 0.19 5.86
CA LEU A 59 -2.73 -0.01 6.75
C LEU A 59 -1.41 0.02 5.98
N TYR A 60 -1.32 -0.66 4.83
CA TYR A 60 -0.12 -0.59 4.01
C TYR A 60 0.14 0.80 3.43
N MET A 61 -0.89 1.55 3.03
CA MET A 61 -0.72 2.93 2.58
C MET A 61 -0.08 3.79 3.67
N VAL A 62 -0.59 3.72 4.91
CA VAL A 62 -0.06 4.48 6.05
C VAL A 62 1.38 4.05 6.37
N LEU A 63 1.69 2.76 6.30
CA LEU A 63 3.05 2.27 6.53
C LEU A 63 4.03 2.73 5.44
N ILE A 64 3.61 2.67 4.17
CA ILE A 64 4.45 3.08 3.04
C ILE A 64 4.69 4.59 3.08
N ASP A 65 3.67 5.38 3.42
CA ASP A 65 3.81 6.82 3.63
C ASP A 65 4.79 7.13 4.78
N ALA A 66 4.58 6.51 5.94
CA ALA A 66 5.41 6.75 7.12
C ALA A 66 6.89 6.38 6.94
N PHE A 67 7.18 5.31 6.20
CA PHE A 67 8.53 4.73 6.12
C PHE A 67 9.24 4.90 4.77
N TRP A 68 8.52 5.12 3.66
CA TRP A 68 9.10 5.11 2.32
C TRP A 68 8.89 6.44 1.58
N ILE A 69 7.63 6.75 1.27
CA ILE A 69 7.25 7.96 0.52
C ILE A 69 6.66 8.92 1.53
N LYS A 70 7.53 9.61 2.27
CA LYS A 70 7.09 10.68 3.17
C LYS A 70 6.43 11.76 2.32
N PHE A 71 5.11 11.84 2.39
CA PHE A 71 4.35 12.95 1.84
C PHE A 71 4.58 14.25 2.60
#